data_AF-A0A259C6B4-F1
#
_entry.id   AF-A0A259C6B4-F1
#
_cell.length_a   1.000
_cell.length_b   1.000
_cell.length_c   1.000
_cell.angle_alpha   90.00
_cell.angle_beta   90.00
_cell.angle_gamma   90.00
#
_symmetry.space_group_name_H-M   'P 1'
#
loop_
_entity.id
_entity.type
_entity.pdbx_description
1 polymer ?
#
loop_
_entity_poly.entity_id
_entity_poly.type
_entity_poly.pdbx_seq_one_letter_code
_entity_poly.pdbx_strand_id
1 'polypeptide(L)'
;MSEQSTRESLEADFAHETEENQLRLRASLRASYDFIVCGSGSSGAVVARRLAENTDVSVLLIEAGGSDNAPEVEMAAAWPLNLGSVRDWGYSALPNPHLNRRAIPMSMGKVLGG
;
A
#
# COMPACT_ATOMS: atom_id res chain seq x y z
N MET A 1 17.27 -6.87 28.72
CA MET A 1 16.70 -6.59 27.39
C MET A 1 15.23 -6.30 27.58
N SER A 2 14.79 -5.08 27.28
CA SER A 2 13.40 -4.65 27.45
C SER A 2 12.50 -5.27 26.38
N GLU A 3 11.22 -5.51 26.69
CA GLU A 3 10.21 -6.06 25.78
C GLU A 3 10.11 -5.31 24.43
N GLN A 4 10.43 -4.02 24.45
CA GLN A 4 10.44 -3.16 23.28
C GLN A 4 11.54 -3.55 22.26
N SER A 5 12.72 -3.94 22.73
CA SER A 5 13.82 -4.39 21.86
C SER A 5 13.51 -5.72 21.16
N THR A 6 12.72 -6.59 21.79
CA THR A 6 12.29 -7.87 21.21
C THR A 6 11.19 -7.67 20.16
N ARG A 7 10.30 -6.70 20.38
CA ARG A 7 9.24 -6.39 19.41
C ARG A 7 9.80 -5.78 18.13
N GLU A 8 10.73 -4.84 18.27
CA GLU A 8 11.41 -4.21 17.13
C GLU A 8 12.18 -5.24 16.28
N SER A 9 12.82 -6.23 16.91
CA SER A 9 13.49 -7.31 16.17
C SER A 9 12.50 -8.21 15.41
N LEU A 10 11.36 -8.54 16.01
CA LEU A 10 10.33 -9.36 15.35
C LEU A 10 9.67 -8.65 14.16
N GLU A 11 9.42 -7.35 14.29
CA GLU A 11 8.87 -6.53 13.19
C GLU A 11 9.87 -6.42 12.03
N ALA A 12 11.17 -6.27 12.33
CA ALA A 12 12.22 -6.25 11.32
C ALA A 12 12.37 -7.61 10.60
N ASP A 13 12.33 -8.72 11.33
CA ASP A 13 12.39 -10.07 10.77
C ASP A 13 11.20 -10.32 9.83
N PHE A 14 9.98 -9.96 10.27
CA PHE A 14 8.78 -10.11 9.47
C PHE A 14 8.81 -9.27 8.17
N ALA A 15 9.29 -8.03 8.26
CA ALA A 15 9.44 -7.16 7.08
C ALA A 15 10.41 -7.77 6.06
N HIS A 16 11.54 -8.30 6.53
CA HIS A 16 12.53 -8.96 5.69
C HIS A 16 11.97 -10.21 4.99
N GLU A 17 11.32 -11.10 5.76
CA GLU A 17 10.66 -12.29 5.20
C GLU A 17 9.59 -11.92 4.16
N THR A 18 8.84 -10.85 4.42
CA THR A 18 7.81 -10.35 3.51
C THR A 18 8.42 -9.87 2.20
N GLU A 19 9.51 -9.10 2.25
CA GLU A 19 10.20 -8.60 1.07
C GLU A 19 10.79 -9.75 0.22
N GLU A 20 11.47 -10.70 0.85
CA GLU A 20 12.01 -11.89 0.17
C GLU A 20 10.91 -12.70 -0.51
N ASN A 21 9.79 -12.92 0.19
CA ASN A 21 8.63 -13.62 -0.36
C ASN A 21 8.05 -12.88 -1.57
N GLN A 22 7.91 -11.55 -1.50
CA GLN A 22 7.41 -10.75 -2.62
C GLN A 22 8.35 -10.79 -3.82
N LEU A 23 9.67 -10.71 -3.61
CA LEU A 23 10.67 -10.81 -4.68
C LEU A 23 10.59 -12.17 -5.37
N ARG A 24 10.53 -13.25 -4.59
CA ARG A 24 10.40 -14.62 -5.10
C ARG A 24 9.14 -14.82 -5.92
N LEU A 25 7.99 -14.33 -5.44
CA LEU A 25 6.70 -14.46 -6.15
C LEU A 25 6.65 -13.58 -7.40
N ARG A 26 7.22 -12.37 -7.38
CA ARG A 26 7.35 -11.50 -8.55
C ARG A 26 8.24 -12.11 -9.64
N ALA A 27 9.31 -12.80 -9.27
CA ALA A 27 10.17 -13.51 -10.21
C ALA A 27 9.50 -14.73 -10.87
N SER A 28 8.35 -15.17 -10.34
CA SER A 28 7.64 -16.38 -10.77
C SER A 28 6.14 -16.12 -11.02
N LEU A 29 5.82 -15.00 -11.68
CA LEU A 29 4.44 -14.70 -12.07
C LEU A 29 3.86 -15.81 -12.95
N ARG A 30 2.61 -16.18 -12.64
CA ARG A 30 1.86 -17.17 -13.41
C ARG A 30 1.20 -16.52 -14.61
N ALA A 31 0.90 -17.31 -15.65
CA ALA A 31 0.15 -16.83 -16.81
C ALA A 31 -1.32 -16.48 -16.46
N SER A 32 -1.85 -17.02 -15.36
CA SER A 32 -3.21 -16.80 -14.89
C SER A 32 -3.31 -16.96 -13.36
N TYR A 33 -4.31 -16.32 -12.77
CA TYR A 33 -4.67 -16.39 -11.35
C TYR A 33 -6.19 -16.55 -11.21
N ASP A 34 -6.64 -17.17 -10.13
CA ASP A 34 -8.07 -17.31 -9.83
C ASP A 34 -8.69 -15.95 -9.46
N PHE A 35 -7.90 -15.10 -8.78
CA PHE A 35 -8.28 -13.74 -8.45
C PHE A 35 -7.14 -12.76 -8.76
N ILE A 36 -7.50 -11.62 -9.34
CA ILE A 36 -6.62 -10.46 -9.48
C ILE A 36 -7.25 -9.29 -8.73
N VAL A 37 -6.57 -8.80 -7.70
CA VAL A 37 -6.97 -7.61 -6.94
C VAL A 37 -6.14 -6.43 -7.45
N CYS A 38 -6.82 -5.42 -7.98
CA CYS A 38 -6.21 -4.20 -8.49
C CYS A 38 -6.32 -3.09 -7.44
N GLY A 39 -5.20 -2.72 -6.85
CA GLY A 39 -5.08 -1.79 -5.74
C GLY A 39 -5.05 -2.50 -4.40
N SER A 40 -4.07 -2.13 -3.59
CA SER A 40 -3.85 -2.59 -2.21
C SER A 40 -4.27 -1.53 -1.19
N GLY A 41 -5.23 -0.68 -1.55
CA GLY A 41 -5.84 0.26 -0.62
C GLY A 41 -6.57 -0.42 0.53
N SER A 42 -7.24 0.36 1.38
CA SER A 42 -7.86 -0.15 2.62
C SER A 42 -8.80 -1.35 2.41
N SER A 43 -9.52 -1.40 1.28
CA SER A 43 -10.35 -2.56 0.92
C SER A 43 -9.56 -3.66 0.23
N GLY A 44 -8.70 -3.31 -0.73
CA GLY A 44 -7.94 -4.25 -1.56
C GLY A 44 -6.99 -5.12 -0.76
N ALA A 45 -6.29 -4.55 0.23
CA ALA A 45 -5.41 -5.30 1.12
C ALA A 45 -6.18 -6.36 1.93
N VAL A 46 -7.34 -5.99 2.49
CA VAL A 46 -8.17 -6.92 3.27
C VAL A 46 -8.76 -8.02 2.38
N VAL A 47 -9.27 -7.67 1.21
CA VAL A 47 -9.81 -8.65 0.25
C VAL A 47 -8.73 -9.63 -0.20
N ALA A 48 -7.55 -9.13 -0.60
CA ALA A 48 -6.43 -9.98 -1.01
C ALA A 48 -6.01 -10.94 0.10
N ARG A 49 -5.92 -10.45 1.35
CA ARG A 49 -5.59 -11.30 2.50
C ARG A 49 -6.63 -12.39 2.73
N ARG A 50 -7.92 -12.07 2.69
CA ARG A 50 -9.00 -13.05 2.89
C ARG A 50 -9.06 -14.11 1.80
N LEU A 51 -8.86 -13.72 0.54
CA LEU A 51 -8.77 -14.70 -0.56
C LEU A 51 -7.57 -15.63 -0.37
N ALA A 52 -6.43 -15.10 0.07
CA ALA A 52 -5.21 -15.87 0.30
C ALA A 52 -5.26 -16.79 1.54
N GLU A 53 -6.29 -16.69 2.41
CA GLU A 53 -6.53 -17.68 3.48
C GLU A 53 -6.95 -19.05 2.90
N ASN A 54 -7.49 -19.08 1.68
CA ASN A 54 -7.75 -20.31 0.96
C ASN A 54 -6.52 -20.72 0.14
N THR A 55 -5.89 -21.83 0.50
CA THR A 55 -4.68 -22.34 -0.18
C THR A 55 -4.96 -22.99 -1.53
N ASP A 56 -6.22 -23.26 -1.87
CA ASP A 56 -6.62 -23.90 -3.13
C ASP A 56 -6.71 -22.91 -4.30
N VAL A 57 -6.61 -21.60 -4.01
CA VAL A 57 -6.71 -20.54 -5.03
C VAL A 57 -5.43 -19.73 -5.12
N SER A 58 -5.22 -19.13 -6.29
CA SER A 58 -4.11 -18.23 -6.58
C SER A 58 -4.60 -16.79 -6.66
N VAL A 59 -3.92 -15.91 -5.93
CA VAL A 59 -4.29 -14.49 -5.82
C VAL A 59 -3.10 -13.64 -6.26
N LEU A 60 -3.34 -12.74 -7.21
CA LEU A 60 -2.40 -11.68 -7.60
C LEU A 60 -2.91 -10.34 -7.08
N LEU A 61 -2.09 -9.63 -6.31
CA LEU A 61 -2.34 -8.25 -5.90
C LEU A 61 -1.43 -7.32 -6.70
N ILE A 62 -2.01 -6.33 -7.37
CA ILE A 62 -1.29 -5.31 -8.14
C ILE A 62 -1.50 -3.97 -7.46
N GLU A 63 -0.42 -3.31 -7.06
CA GLU A 63 -0.43 -1.95 -6.52
C GLU A 63 0.41 -1.03 -7.42
N ALA A 64 -0.11 0.16 -7.71
CA ALA A 64 0.58 1.16 -8.55
C ALA A 64 1.65 1.94 -7.76
N GLY A 65 1.48 2.00 -6.44
CA GLY A 65 2.41 2.57 -5.49
C GLY A 65 3.60 1.69 -5.13
N GLY A 66 4.44 2.24 -4.25
CA GLY A 66 5.60 1.57 -3.67
C GLY A 66 5.34 0.99 -2.29
N SER A 67 6.43 0.72 -1.57
CA SER A 67 6.41 0.29 -0.17
C SER A 67 5.87 1.37 0.76
N ASP A 68 5.17 0.94 1.81
CA ASP A 68 4.72 1.72 2.96
C ASP A 68 5.81 1.89 4.04
N ASN A 69 6.96 1.24 3.89
CA ASN A 69 8.15 1.45 4.72
C ASN A 69 8.76 2.84 4.44
N ALA A 70 8.20 3.85 5.10
CA ALA A 70 8.60 5.24 4.96
C ALA A 70 8.28 6.01 6.25
N PRO A 71 9.17 6.89 6.74
CA PRO A 71 8.93 7.67 7.95
C PRO A 71 7.63 8.48 7.90
N GLU A 72 7.31 9.05 6.75
CA GLU A 72 6.07 9.81 6.51
C GLU A 72 4.79 8.96 6.50
N VAL A 73 4.90 7.63 6.46
CA VAL A 73 3.78 6.69 6.59
C VAL A 73 3.69 6.14 8.01
N GLU A 74 4.82 5.75 8.60
CA GLU A 74 4.88 5.16 9.95
C GLU A 74 4.69 6.19 11.07
N MET A 75 5.28 7.39 10.91
CA MET A 75 5.17 8.46 11.89
C MET A 75 3.94 9.32 11.57
N ALA A 76 2.88 9.15 12.34
CA ALA A 76 1.64 9.91 12.15
C ALA A 76 1.87 11.43 12.05
N ALA A 77 2.82 12.02 12.78
CA ALA A 77 3.10 13.46 12.71
C ALA A 77 3.70 13.93 11.36
N ALA A 78 4.29 13.02 10.58
CA ALA A 78 4.94 13.30 9.31
C ALA A 78 4.00 13.12 8.09
N TRP A 79 2.74 12.71 8.31
CA TRP A 79 1.77 12.46 7.23
C TRP A 79 1.63 13.59 6.19
N PRO A 80 1.73 14.91 6.52
CA PRO A 80 1.57 15.96 5.52
C PRO A 80 2.64 15.93 4.43
N LEU A 81 3.79 15.30 4.68
CA LEU A 81 4.87 15.15 3.71
C LEU A 81 4.48 14.24 2.53
N ASN A 82 3.41 13.44 2.67
CA ASN A 82 2.91 12.62 1.57
C ASN A 82 2.16 13.44 0.51
N LEU A 83 1.58 14.59 0.87
CA LEU A 83 0.76 15.38 -0.04
C LEU A 83 1.59 15.90 -1.23
N GLY A 84 1.17 15.55 -2.45
CA GLY A 84 1.90 15.88 -3.68
C GLY A 84 3.23 15.13 -3.88
N SER A 85 3.55 14.16 -3.02
CA SER A 85 4.73 13.30 -3.17
C SER A 85 4.49 12.18 -4.21
N VAL A 86 5.48 11.30 -4.38
CA VAL A 86 5.32 10.07 -5.19
C VAL A 86 4.25 9.11 -4.65
N ARG A 87 3.84 9.27 -3.38
CA ARG A 87 2.78 8.50 -2.71
C ARG A 87 1.40 9.16 -2.79
N ASP A 88 1.26 10.28 -3.49
CA ASP A 88 -0.04 10.89 -3.79
C ASP A 88 -0.36 10.67 -5.27
N TRP A 89 -1.61 10.30 -5.56
CA TRP A 89 -2.10 10.31 -6.94
C TRP A 89 -2.13 11.71 -7.55
N GLY A 90 -2.18 12.75 -6.72
CA GLY A 90 -2.15 14.14 -7.16
C GLY A 90 -3.41 14.55 -7.92
N TYR A 91 -4.55 13.90 -7.65
CA TYR A 91 -5.80 14.25 -8.30
C TYR A 91 -6.24 15.65 -7.90
N SER A 92 -6.88 16.33 -8.84
CA SER A 92 -7.51 17.63 -8.60
C SER A 92 -8.88 17.65 -9.26
N ALA A 93 -9.86 18.19 -8.54
CA ALA A 93 -11.17 18.43 -9.12
C ALA A 93 -11.08 19.52 -10.20
N LEU A 94 -11.99 19.45 -11.19
CA LEU A 94 -12.11 20.54 -12.16
C LEU A 94 -12.52 21.86 -11.46
N PRO A 95 -12.11 23.03 -11.99
CA PRO A 95 -12.50 24.34 -11.46
C PRO A 95 -14.02 24.47 -11.29
N ASN A 96 -14.48 24.78 -10.07
CA ASN A 96 -15.90 24.87 -9.76
C ASN A 96 -16.37 26.34 -9.64
N PRO A 97 -17.37 26.80 -10.42
CA PRO A 97 -17.91 28.17 -10.32
C PRO A 97 -18.47 28.50 -8.93
N HIS A 98 -18.98 27.51 -8.19
CA HIS A 98 -19.50 27.68 -6.83
C HIS A 98 -18.40 27.71 -5.77
N LEU A 99 -17.13 27.51 -6.13
CA LEU A 99 -15.97 27.55 -5.24
C LEU A 99 -14.98 28.65 -5.64
N ASN A 100 -15.46 29.78 -6.17
CA ASN A 100 -14.62 30.85 -6.71
C ASN A 100 -13.65 30.35 -7.79
N ARG A 101 -14.10 29.42 -8.64
CA ARG A 101 -13.30 28.81 -9.72
C ARG A 101 -12.06 28.05 -9.23
N ARG A 102 -11.99 27.68 -7.95
CA ARG A 102 -10.88 26.85 -7.44
C ARG A 102 -10.99 25.41 -7.95
N ALA A 103 -9.83 24.83 -8.25
CA ALA A 103 -9.62 23.39 -8.42
C ALA A 103 -9.12 22.84 -7.09
N ILE A 104 -9.90 21.97 -6.45
CA ILE A 104 -9.60 21.47 -5.11
C ILE A 104 -8.71 20.22 -5.23
N PRO A 105 -7.53 20.17 -4.57
CA PRO A 105 -6.72 18.96 -4.48
C PRO A 105 -7.49 17.83 -3.79
N MET A 106 -7.42 16.64 -4.36
CA MET A 106 -8.08 15.42 -3.88
C MET A 106 -7.02 14.35 -3.66
N SER A 107 -6.22 14.51 -2.60
CA SER A 107 -5.13 13.59 -2.31
C SER A 107 -5.66 12.20 -1.99
N MET A 108 -5.06 11.20 -2.62
CA MET A 108 -5.35 9.79 -2.45
C MET A 108 -4.01 9.05 -2.40
N GLY A 109 -3.84 8.12 -1.47
CA GLY A 109 -2.57 7.42 -1.34
C GLY A 109 -2.30 6.48 -2.52
N LYS A 110 -1.02 6.38 -2.84
CA LYS A 110 -0.45 5.57 -3.91
C LYS A 110 0.73 4.80 -3.33
N VAL A 111 0.41 3.83 -2.49
CA VAL A 111 1.34 3.04 -1.67
C VAL A 111 0.63 1.76 -1.24
N LEU A 112 1.36 0.74 -0.77
CA LEU A 112 0.74 -0.39 -0.06
C LEU A 112 -0.12 0.13 1.10
N GLY A 113 -1.37 -0.33 1.21
CA GLY A 113 -2.35 0.19 2.18
C GLY A 113 -3.23 1.32 1.64
N GLY A 114 -2.78 1.98 0.57
CA GLY A 114 -3.46 3.06 -0.16
C GLY A 114 -3.42 4.42 0.51
#